data_AF-A0A7X3XD73-F1
#
_entry.id   AF-A0A7X3XD73-F1
#
_cell.length_a   1.000
_cell.length_b   1.000
_cell.length_c   1.000
_cell.angle_alpha   90.00
_cell.angle_beta   90.00
_cell.angle_gamma   90.00
#
_symmetry.space_group_name_H-M   'P 1'
#
loop_
_entity.id
_entity.type
_entity.pdbx_description
1 polymer ?
#
loop_
_entity_poly.entity_id
_entity_poly.type
_entity_poly.pdbx_seq_one_letter_code
_entity_poly.pdbx_strand_id
1 'polypeptide(L)'
;MGIPKFWAGVGVWSYIQLYLKYRIYPPIPFSVRAIYGTVSACGIFMWVSGSEDAWQEFKRPVMNVMDGISGFHKAVRTVSLIVIPLALGGFAYTSFLPSFEEPIELRTVHPAPPATTKVHGKTFVLQVVENPYRVNNEGKYDQAYTDARIVEQAMGRLMKDVNDPNYNPWDPNAEGYTKYVREGGEIFFQNCHFCHGDNLNGRGLWAYAFNPIPANFTDAGTIAQLQETFVFWRVSKGGIGLPGEGFPWASVMPPWEQHLTVDEIWKVVMFEYWHTGYYPRTWD
;
A
#
# COMPACT_ATOMS: atom_id res chain seq x y z
N MET A 1 -1.49 39.05 -26.70
CA MET A 1 -1.31 39.23 -25.24
C MET A 1 -1.07 37.86 -24.63
N GLY A 2 0.10 37.62 -24.05
CA GLY A 2 0.40 36.36 -23.35
C GLY A 2 -0.20 36.35 -21.94
N ILE A 3 -0.42 35.16 -21.37
CA ILE A 3 -0.80 34.99 -19.97
C ILE A 3 0.39 35.40 -19.10
N PRO A 4 0.20 36.25 -18.06
CA PRO A 4 1.29 36.63 -17.16
C PRO A 4 2.00 35.41 -16.57
N LYS A 5 3.33 35.46 -16.46
CA LYS A 5 4.15 34.35 -15.96
C LYS A 5 3.69 33.77 -14.62
N PHE A 6 3.18 34.62 -13.73
CA PHE A 6 2.56 34.18 -12.46
C PHE A 6 1.41 33.18 -12.69
N TRP A 7 0.42 33.58 -13.50
CA TRP A 7 -0.74 32.73 -13.79
C TRP A 7 -0.39 31.53 -14.67
N ALA A 8 0.59 31.67 -15.56
CA ALA A 8 1.10 30.55 -16.34
C ALA A 8 1.77 29.50 -15.43
N GLY A 9 2.59 29.90 -14.47
CA GLY A 9 3.22 28.98 -13.51
C GLY A 9 2.19 28.27 -12.63
N VAL A 10 1.23 29.02 -12.05
CA VAL A 10 0.14 28.45 -11.24
C VAL A 10 -0.72 27.49 -12.08
N GLY A 11 -1.02 27.85 -13.32
CA GLY A 11 -1.83 27.04 -14.24
C GLY A 11 -1.14 25.74 -14.61
N VAL A 12 0.15 25.78 -14.97
CA VAL A 12 0.94 24.57 -15.29
C VAL A 12 1.05 23.66 -14.07
N TRP A 13 1.36 24.20 -12.89
CA TRP A 13 1.45 23.40 -11.68
C TRP A 13 0.12 22.73 -11.34
N SER A 14 -0.98 23.48 -11.38
CA SER A 14 -2.32 22.96 -11.13
C SER A 14 -2.72 21.89 -12.14
N TYR A 15 -2.41 22.09 -13.42
CA TYR A 15 -2.64 21.09 -14.46
C TYR A 15 -1.90 19.78 -14.16
N ILE A 16 -0.62 19.85 -13.79
CA ILE A 16 0.17 18.66 -13.42
C ILE A 16 -0.49 17.93 -12.25
N GLN A 17 -0.89 18.63 -11.19
CA GLN A 17 -1.55 18.02 -10.03
C GLN A 17 -2.86 17.33 -10.40
N LEU A 18 -3.70 17.97 -11.22
CA LEU A 18 -4.98 17.43 -11.67
C LEU A 18 -4.78 16.23 -12.60
N TYR A 19 -3.81 16.30 -13.50
CA TYR A 19 -3.47 15.22 -14.42
C TYR A 19 -3.00 13.97 -13.66
N LEU A 20 -2.07 14.14 -12.72
CA LEU A 20 -1.57 13.05 -11.88
C LEU A 20 -2.66 12.42 -11.01
N LYS A 21 -3.65 13.21 -10.59
CA LYS A 21 -4.76 12.73 -9.75
C LYS A 21 -5.85 12.00 -10.53
N TYR A 22 -6.25 12.51 -11.69
CA TYR A 22 -7.46 12.05 -12.37
C TYR A 22 -7.22 11.24 -13.65
N ARG A 23 -6.05 11.38 -14.29
CA ARG A 23 -5.81 10.75 -15.60
C ARG A 23 -5.07 9.42 -15.52
N ILE A 24 -4.24 9.22 -14.50
CA ILE A 24 -3.38 8.04 -14.36
C ILE A 24 -4.10 6.97 -13.55
N TYR A 25 -4.17 5.75 -14.12
CA TYR A 25 -4.72 4.56 -13.49
C TYR A 25 -3.66 3.45 -13.42
N PRO A 26 -3.50 2.75 -12.28
CA PRO A 26 -4.20 2.94 -11.00
C PRO A 26 -3.87 4.29 -10.34
N PRO A 27 -4.74 4.80 -9.43
CA PRO A 27 -4.56 6.11 -8.82
C PRO A 27 -3.23 6.19 -8.08
N ILE A 28 -2.42 7.21 -8.40
CA ILE A 28 -1.08 7.37 -7.85
C ILE A 28 -1.17 7.69 -6.34
N PRO A 29 -0.39 7.00 -5.48
CA PRO A 29 -0.34 7.30 -4.06
C PRO A 29 0.09 8.74 -3.78
N PHE A 30 -0.34 9.28 -2.64
CA PHE A 30 -0.07 10.68 -2.26
C PHE A 30 1.41 11.03 -2.28
N SER A 31 2.29 10.15 -1.76
CA SER A 31 3.74 10.38 -1.71
C SER A 31 4.33 10.65 -3.09
N VAL A 32 3.98 9.82 -4.08
CA VAL A 32 4.48 9.94 -5.45
C VAL A 32 3.92 11.21 -6.11
N ARG A 33 2.63 11.53 -5.93
CA ARG A 33 2.05 12.80 -6.40
C ARG A 33 2.76 14.01 -5.78
N ALA A 34 3.08 13.95 -4.50
CA ALA A 34 3.81 15.00 -3.80
C ALA A 34 5.23 15.16 -4.35
N ILE A 35 5.96 14.07 -4.61
CA ILE A 35 7.32 14.11 -5.22
C ILE A 35 7.28 14.80 -6.59
N TYR A 36 6.43 14.32 -7.50
CA TYR A 36 6.29 14.96 -8.83
C TYR A 36 5.78 16.40 -8.72
N GLY A 37 4.94 16.69 -7.72
CA GLY A 37 4.49 18.05 -7.44
C GLY A 37 5.59 18.99 -6.98
N THR A 38 6.51 18.51 -6.15
CA THR A 38 7.68 19.27 -5.71
C THR A 38 8.66 19.47 -6.86
N VAL A 39 8.98 18.41 -7.63
CA VAL A 39 9.89 18.50 -8.78
C VAL A 39 9.35 19.46 -9.84
N SER A 40 8.05 19.40 -10.15
CA SER A 40 7.42 20.34 -11.08
C SER A 40 7.41 21.76 -10.53
N ALA A 41 7.16 21.97 -9.23
CA ALA A 41 7.29 23.29 -8.61
C ALA A 41 8.71 23.86 -8.72
N CYS A 42 9.74 23.05 -8.46
CA CYS A 42 11.14 23.44 -8.65
C CYS A 42 11.45 23.81 -10.11
N GLY A 43 10.97 23.03 -11.08
CA GLY A 43 11.14 23.33 -12.51
C GLY A 43 10.44 24.63 -12.93
N ILE A 44 9.23 24.87 -12.42
CA ILE A 44 8.49 26.12 -12.67
C ILE A 44 9.22 27.29 -12.02
N PHE A 45 9.74 27.13 -10.80
CA PHE A 45 10.55 28.14 -10.15
C PHE A 45 11.78 28.51 -10.98
N MET A 46 12.55 27.52 -11.44
CA MET A 46 13.69 27.73 -12.33
C MET A 46 13.29 28.43 -13.64
N TRP A 47 12.13 28.10 -14.20
CA TRP A 47 11.62 28.76 -15.41
C TRP A 47 11.27 30.23 -15.18
N VAL A 48 10.54 30.56 -14.11
CA VAL A 48 10.14 31.95 -13.82
C VAL A 48 11.30 32.81 -13.31
N SER A 49 12.32 32.20 -12.70
CA SER A 49 13.54 32.87 -12.26
C SER A 49 14.66 32.88 -13.30
N GLY A 50 14.43 32.33 -14.50
CA GLY A 50 15.48 32.16 -15.51
C GLY A 50 15.94 33.45 -16.20
N SER A 51 15.22 34.55 -16.04
CA SER A 51 15.60 35.89 -16.53
C SER A 51 15.00 36.97 -15.65
N GLU A 52 15.63 38.15 -15.61
CA GLU A 52 15.15 39.28 -14.81
C GLU A 52 13.75 39.72 -15.27
N ASP A 53 13.52 39.81 -16.58
CA ASP A 53 12.21 40.18 -17.13
C ASP A 53 11.09 39.21 -16.70
N ALA A 54 11.35 37.90 -16.77
CA ALA A 54 10.40 36.87 -16.33
C ALA A 54 10.15 36.94 -14.82
N TRP A 55 11.20 37.20 -14.03
CA TRP A 55 11.10 37.31 -12.58
C TRP A 55 10.29 38.54 -12.16
N GLN A 56 10.48 39.66 -12.83
CA GLN A 56 9.69 40.88 -12.60
C GLN A 56 8.23 40.67 -13.00
N GLU A 57 7.97 40.02 -14.14
CA GLU A 57 6.61 39.68 -14.57
C GLU A 57 5.91 38.74 -13.59
N PHE A 58 6.64 37.77 -13.04
CA PHE A 58 6.14 36.82 -12.04
C PHE A 58 5.79 37.49 -10.71
N LYS A 59 6.65 38.36 -10.18
CA LYS A 59 6.42 39.07 -8.90
C LYS A 59 5.36 40.16 -8.99
N ARG A 60 5.17 40.76 -10.17
CA ARG A 60 4.33 41.96 -10.36
C ARG A 60 2.94 41.85 -9.72
N PRO A 61 2.16 40.76 -9.86
CA PRO A 61 0.86 40.65 -9.19
C PRO A 61 0.96 40.69 -7.65
N VAL A 62 1.98 40.08 -7.07
CA VAL A 62 2.21 40.07 -5.61
C VAL A 62 2.60 41.46 -5.12
N MET A 63 3.53 42.11 -5.81
CA MET A 63 3.94 43.49 -5.50
C MET A 63 2.77 44.46 -5.63
N ASN A 64 1.95 44.37 -6.68
CA ASN A 64 0.77 45.22 -6.85
C ASN A 64 -0.20 45.14 -5.67
N VAL A 65 -0.40 43.93 -5.10
CA VAL A 65 -1.20 43.74 -3.89
C VAL A 65 -0.53 44.39 -2.68
N MET A 66 0.75 44.12 -2.44
CA MET A 66 1.50 44.68 -1.30
C MET A 66 1.60 46.21 -1.34
N ASP A 67 1.84 46.78 -2.52
CA ASP A 67 1.94 48.22 -2.74
C ASP A 67 0.56 48.90 -2.68
N GLY A 68 -0.52 48.13 -2.79
CA GLY A 68 -1.88 48.64 -2.64
C GLY A 68 -2.22 49.68 -3.72
N ILE A 69 -1.79 49.44 -4.95
CA ILE A 69 -1.86 50.41 -6.07
C ILE A 69 -3.29 50.86 -6.44
N SER A 70 -4.31 50.11 -6.01
CA SER A 70 -5.73 50.43 -6.23
C SER A 70 -6.54 50.11 -4.97
N GLY A 71 -7.78 50.59 -4.87
CA GLY A 71 -8.72 50.21 -3.80
C GLY A 71 -8.89 48.69 -3.65
N PHE A 72 -8.98 47.95 -4.75
CA PHE A 72 -9.05 46.48 -4.74
C PHE A 72 -7.79 45.83 -4.15
N HIS A 73 -6.61 46.19 -4.66
CA HIS A 73 -5.32 45.72 -4.13
C HIS A 73 -5.15 46.00 -2.62
N LYS A 74 -5.57 47.18 -2.14
CA LYS A 74 -5.58 47.50 -0.69
C LYS A 74 -6.47 46.55 0.11
N ALA A 75 -7.67 46.26 -0.41
CA ALA A 75 -8.59 45.31 0.23
C ALA A 75 -7.98 43.90 0.27
N VAL A 76 -7.44 43.39 -0.85
CA VAL A 76 -6.80 42.07 -0.91
C VAL A 76 -5.60 41.98 0.04
N ARG A 77 -4.80 43.03 0.15
CA ARG A 77 -3.67 43.10 1.10
C ARG A 77 -4.15 42.99 2.55
N THR A 78 -5.11 43.81 2.94
CA THR A 78 -5.64 43.82 4.31
C THR A 78 -6.27 42.48 4.65
N VAL A 79 -7.07 41.90 3.75
CA VAL A 79 -7.65 40.56 3.95
C VAL A 79 -6.56 39.51 4.11
N SER A 80 -5.57 39.49 3.22
CA SER A 80 -4.47 38.51 3.29
C SER A 80 -3.68 38.60 4.59
N LEU A 81 -3.36 39.82 5.05
CA LEU A 81 -2.60 40.04 6.29
C LEU A 81 -3.36 39.64 7.57
N ILE A 82 -4.69 39.56 7.52
CA ILE A 82 -5.52 39.11 8.64
C ILE A 82 -5.78 37.60 8.53
N VAL A 83 -6.17 37.13 7.36
CA VAL A 83 -6.58 35.74 7.12
C VAL A 83 -5.41 34.79 7.23
N ILE A 84 -4.22 35.12 6.70
CA ILE A 84 -3.07 34.21 6.73
C ILE A 84 -2.65 33.89 8.17
N PRO A 85 -2.44 34.86 9.08
CA PRO A 85 -2.10 34.55 10.47
C PRO A 85 -3.19 33.75 11.20
N LEU A 86 -4.47 34.09 10.99
CA LEU A 86 -5.58 33.36 11.61
C LEU A 86 -5.69 31.92 11.09
N ALA A 87 -5.48 31.71 9.80
CA ALA A 87 -5.49 30.39 9.19
C ALA A 87 -4.32 29.54 9.70
N LEU A 88 -3.11 30.12 9.76
CA LEU A 88 -1.92 29.43 10.30
C LEU A 88 -2.11 29.12 11.80
N GLY A 89 -2.64 30.06 12.58
CA GLY A 89 -2.93 29.86 14.00
C GLY A 89 -3.99 28.79 14.22
N GLY A 90 -5.08 28.80 13.44
CA GLY A 90 -6.12 27.78 13.47
C GLY A 90 -5.60 26.40 13.08
N PHE A 91 -4.81 26.32 12.00
CA PHE A 91 -4.18 25.07 11.57
C PHE A 91 -3.22 24.51 12.63
N ALA A 92 -2.39 25.37 13.23
CA ALA A 92 -1.49 24.98 14.32
C ALA A 92 -2.30 24.50 15.53
N TYR A 93 -3.33 25.24 15.92
CA TYR A 93 -4.21 24.84 17.02
C TYR A 93 -4.82 23.47 16.75
N THR A 94 -5.45 23.23 15.60
CA THR A 94 -6.05 21.93 15.29
C THR A 94 -5.05 20.79 15.12
N SER A 95 -3.83 21.08 14.68
CA SER A 95 -2.80 20.05 14.45
C SER A 95 -2.06 19.67 15.74
N PHE A 96 -1.97 20.59 16.71
CA PHE A 96 -1.22 20.40 17.95
C PHE A 96 -2.10 20.33 19.21
N LEU A 97 -3.42 20.53 19.09
CA LEU A 97 -4.35 20.32 20.21
C LEU A 97 -4.30 18.84 20.61
N PRO A 98 -3.89 18.50 21.84
CA PRO A 98 -3.84 17.11 22.29
C PRO A 98 -5.25 16.55 22.42
N SER A 99 -5.50 15.35 21.86
CA SER A 99 -6.68 14.56 22.20
C SER A 99 -6.40 13.75 23.46
N PHE A 100 -7.29 13.84 24.44
CA PHE A 100 -7.24 13.07 25.70
C PHE A 100 -8.32 11.99 25.75
N GLU A 101 -8.86 11.59 24.59
CA GLU A 101 -9.69 10.39 24.54
C GLU A 101 -8.81 9.19 24.91
N GLU A 102 -9.21 8.49 25.97
CA GLU A 102 -8.60 7.22 26.33
C GLU A 102 -8.69 6.30 25.11
N PRO A 103 -7.59 5.74 24.59
CA PRO A 103 -7.69 4.81 23.49
C PRO A 103 -8.43 3.56 24.00
N ILE A 104 -9.71 3.42 23.64
CA ILE A 104 -10.43 2.14 23.73
C ILE A 104 -9.94 1.18 22.63
N GLU A 105 -8.99 1.63 21.81
CA GLU A 105 -8.08 0.78 21.05
C GLU A 105 -7.30 -0.12 22.03
N LEU A 106 -7.93 -1.24 22.38
CA LEU A 106 -7.24 -2.46 22.72
C LEU A 106 -6.11 -2.56 21.71
N ARG A 107 -4.85 -2.58 22.17
CA ARG A 107 -3.63 -2.58 21.36
C ARG A 107 -3.60 -3.85 20.51
N THR A 108 -4.46 -3.92 19.52
CA THR A 108 -4.61 -5.00 18.58
C THR A 108 -3.62 -4.65 17.49
N VAL A 109 -2.50 -5.36 17.52
CA VAL A 109 -1.39 -5.17 16.59
C VAL A 109 -1.83 -5.44 15.14
N HIS A 110 -3.02 -6.03 14.96
CA HIS A 110 -3.70 -6.26 13.70
C HIS A 110 -5.19 -5.94 13.86
N PRO A 111 -5.80 -5.17 12.94
CA PRO A 111 -7.24 -4.96 12.97
C PRO A 111 -7.98 -6.24 12.67
N ALA A 112 -9.16 -6.40 13.26
CA ALA A 112 -10.02 -7.55 12.97
C ALA A 112 -10.47 -7.49 11.50
N PRO A 113 -10.38 -8.60 10.75
CA PRO A 113 -10.95 -8.65 9.40
C PRO A 113 -12.47 -8.39 9.46
N PRO A 114 -13.08 -7.90 8.38
CA PRO A 114 -14.54 -7.86 8.31
C PRO A 114 -15.12 -9.28 8.45
N ALA A 115 -16.34 -9.42 8.96
CA ALA A 115 -16.97 -10.74 9.09
C ALA A 115 -17.09 -11.47 7.75
N THR A 116 -17.27 -10.72 6.65
CA THR A 116 -17.36 -11.26 5.30
C THR A 116 -16.58 -10.40 4.30
N THR A 117 -16.15 -11.02 3.19
CA THR A 117 -15.59 -10.32 2.04
C THR A 117 -16.20 -10.85 0.75
N LYS A 118 -16.37 -9.98 -0.25
CA LYS A 118 -16.85 -10.35 -1.58
C LYS A 118 -15.69 -10.32 -2.57
N VAL A 119 -15.33 -11.44 -3.16
CA VAL A 119 -14.25 -11.56 -4.15
C VAL A 119 -14.83 -12.23 -5.39
N HIS A 120 -14.68 -11.61 -6.57
CA HIS A 120 -15.24 -12.13 -7.84
C HIS A 120 -16.73 -12.50 -7.78
N GLY A 121 -17.53 -11.68 -7.10
CA GLY A 121 -18.97 -11.93 -6.96
C GLY A 121 -19.37 -12.93 -5.88
N LYS A 122 -18.42 -13.73 -5.35
CA LYS A 122 -18.63 -14.71 -4.29
C LYS A 122 -18.42 -14.08 -2.91
N THR A 123 -19.30 -14.38 -1.97
CA THR A 123 -19.19 -13.94 -0.57
C THR A 123 -18.51 -15.01 0.26
N PHE A 124 -17.45 -14.63 0.97
CA PHE A 124 -16.70 -15.48 1.88
C PHE A 124 -16.91 -15.00 3.32
N VAL A 125 -17.24 -15.92 4.22
CA VAL A 125 -17.33 -15.65 5.66
C VAL A 125 -15.96 -15.95 6.26
N LEU A 126 -15.20 -14.91 6.63
CA LEU A 126 -13.78 -15.05 6.95
C LEU A 126 -13.49 -15.87 8.22
N GLN A 127 -14.49 -16.07 9.07
CA GLN A 127 -14.38 -16.87 10.29
C GLN A 127 -14.39 -18.38 10.03
N VAL A 128 -14.99 -18.82 8.92
CA VAL A 128 -15.26 -20.26 8.66
C VAL A 128 -14.75 -20.73 7.30
N VAL A 129 -14.33 -19.82 6.42
CA VAL A 129 -13.78 -20.22 5.13
C VAL A 129 -12.42 -20.86 5.33
N GLU A 130 -12.20 -22.01 4.72
CA GLU A 130 -10.92 -22.71 4.71
C GLU A 130 -10.29 -22.61 3.32
N ASN A 131 -8.97 -22.70 3.24
CA ASN A 131 -8.28 -22.75 1.96
C ASN A 131 -8.59 -24.09 1.27
N PRO A 132 -9.23 -24.09 0.08
CA PRO A 132 -9.65 -25.32 -0.60
C PRO A 132 -8.48 -26.17 -1.10
N TYR A 133 -7.26 -25.63 -1.08
CA TYR A 133 -6.03 -26.31 -1.49
C TYR A 133 -5.20 -26.84 -0.31
N ARG A 134 -5.59 -26.53 0.93
CA ARG A 134 -4.99 -27.10 2.15
C ARG A 134 -5.62 -28.46 2.47
N VAL A 135 -5.50 -29.38 1.52
CA VAL A 135 -6.14 -30.69 1.58
C VAL A 135 -5.12 -31.83 1.54
N ASN A 136 -5.47 -32.95 2.17
CA ASN A 136 -4.73 -34.21 2.06
C ASN A 136 -4.99 -34.92 0.72
N ASN A 137 -4.39 -36.10 0.55
CA ASN A 137 -4.51 -36.89 -0.68
C ASN A 137 -5.95 -37.36 -0.95
N GLU A 138 -6.79 -37.43 0.09
CA GLU A 138 -8.21 -37.75 0.00
C GLU A 138 -9.09 -36.53 -0.33
N GLY A 139 -8.50 -35.35 -0.49
CA GLY A 139 -9.20 -34.09 -0.81
C GLY A 139 -9.95 -33.48 0.37
N LYS A 140 -9.64 -33.90 1.61
CA LYS A 140 -10.20 -33.31 2.83
C LYS A 140 -9.25 -32.29 3.43
N TYR A 141 -9.79 -31.21 4.00
CA TYR A 141 -8.99 -30.23 4.73
C TYR A 141 -8.24 -30.92 5.88
N ASP A 142 -6.93 -30.74 5.93
CA ASP A 142 -6.07 -31.34 6.94
C ASP A 142 -4.83 -30.47 7.15
N GLN A 143 -4.88 -29.68 8.23
CA GLN A 143 -3.79 -28.77 8.55
C GLN A 143 -2.53 -29.50 9.00
N ALA A 144 -2.66 -30.55 9.83
CA ALA A 144 -1.53 -31.34 10.30
C ALA A 144 -0.78 -32.02 9.14
N TYR A 145 -1.52 -32.48 8.13
CA TYR A 145 -0.94 -32.97 6.88
C TYR A 145 -0.08 -31.90 6.22
N THR A 146 -0.59 -30.68 6.03
CA THR A 146 0.14 -29.61 5.35
C THR A 146 1.31 -29.06 6.16
N ASP A 147 1.16 -28.93 7.48
CA ASP A 147 2.20 -28.41 8.38
C ASP A 147 3.41 -29.35 8.42
N ALA A 148 3.20 -30.66 8.28
CA ALA A 148 4.30 -31.63 8.16
C ALA A 148 5.15 -31.46 6.89
N ARG A 149 4.66 -30.71 5.88
CA ARG A 149 5.40 -30.36 4.66
C ARG A 149 6.05 -28.97 4.74
N ILE A 150 5.76 -28.18 5.77
CA ILE A 150 6.42 -26.92 6.06
C ILE A 150 7.66 -27.22 6.89
N VAL A 151 8.81 -26.71 6.49
CA VAL A 151 10.08 -26.95 7.19
C VAL A 151 10.49 -25.71 7.96
N GLU A 152 10.88 -25.88 9.22
CA GLU A 152 11.31 -24.79 10.09
C GLU A 152 12.53 -24.06 9.49
N GLN A 153 12.44 -22.73 9.40
CA GLN A 153 13.45 -21.90 8.73
C GLN A 153 14.79 -21.81 9.46
N ALA A 154 14.87 -22.26 10.72
CA ALA A 154 16.01 -22.06 11.62
C ALA A 154 17.34 -22.62 11.10
N MET A 155 17.31 -23.54 10.13
CA MET A 155 18.49 -24.30 9.66
C MET A 155 18.85 -24.05 8.18
N GLY A 156 18.30 -23.01 7.55
CA GLY A 156 18.61 -22.68 6.16
C GLY A 156 17.91 -23.62 5.17
N ARG A 157 16.67 -23.25 4.81
CA ARG A 157 15.89 -23.63 3.60
C ARG A 157 16.22 -24.95 2.91
N LEU A 158 16.25 -26.03 3.67
CA LEU A 158 16.27 -27.36 3.10
C LEU A 158 14.89 -27.92 3.31
N MET A 159 14.15 -28.07 2.20
CA MET A 159 13.01 -28.96 2.10
C MET A 159 13.33 -30.26 2.85
N LYS A 160 12.36 -30.84 3.56
CA LYS A 160 12.60 -31.99 4.44
C LYS A 160 13.30 -33.13 3.71
N ASP A 161 12.96 -33.32 2.44
CA ASP A 161 13.73 -34.09 1.47
C ASP A 161 13.60 -33.41 0.09
N VAL A 162 14.74 -33.12 -0.55
CA VAL A 162 14.79 -32.50 -1.89
C VAL A 162 14.50 -33.48 -3.02
N ASN A 163 14.63 -34.79 -2.78
CA ASN A 163 14.39 -35.84 -3.77
C ASN A 163 12.98 -36.45 -3.68
N ASP A 164 12.18 -36.03 -2.69
CA ASP A 164 10.82 -36.50 -2.52
C ASP A 164 9.82 -35.46 -3.05
N PRO A 165 8.98 -35.81 -4.05
CA PRO A 165 8.00 -34.89 -4.63
C PRO A 165 6.96 -34.37 -3.62
N ASN A 166 6.80 -35.01 -2.47
CA ASN A 166 5.91 -34.54 -1.41
C ASN A 166 6.47 -33.33 -0.66
N TYR A 167 7.79 -33.12 -0.64
CA TYR A 167 8.44 -32.04 0.09
C TYR A 167 9.13 -31.01 -0.82
N ASN A 168 9.28 -31.34 -2.11
CA ASN A 168 9.87 -30.46 -3.11
C ASN A 168 8.82 -29.94 -4.12
N PRO A 169 8.36 -28.67 -4.00
CA PRO A 169 7.46 -28.05 -4.99
C PRO A 169 7.99 -28.06 -6.42
N TRP A 170 9.30 -28.09 -6.59
CA TRP A 170 9.97 -28.00 -7.88
C TRP A 170 10.19 -29.37 -8.53
N ASP A 171 9.80 -30.46 -7.88
CA ASP A 171 9.78 -31.78 -8.50
C ASP A 171 8.68 -31.85 -9.57
N PRO A 172 8.96 -32.33 -10.80
CA PRO A 172 7.94 -32.50 -11.83
C PRO A 172 6.75 -33.38 -11.41
N ASN A 173 6.98 -34.33 -10.50
CA ASN A 173 5.98 -35.25 -9.98
C ASN A 173 5.31 -34.75 -8.69
N ALA A 174 5.56 -33.50 -8.27
CA ALA A 174 4.86 -32.92 -7.14
C ALA A 174 3.34 -32.84 -7.41
N GLU A 175 2.56 -33.33 -6.45
CA GLU A 175 1.10 -33.37 -6.48
C GLU A 175 0.48 -32.72 -5.24
N GLY A 176 -0.84 -32.52 -5.28
CA GLY A 176 -1.61 -31.97 -4.15
C GLY A 176 -1.05 -30.66 -3.59
N TYR A 177 -0.91 -30.59 -2.27
CA TYR A 177 -0.40 -29.42 -1.54
C TYR A 177 0.89 -28.85 -2.16
N THR A 178 1.87 -29.70 -2.44
CA THR A 178 3.21 -29.30 -2.87
C THR A 178 3.19 -28.73 -4.29
N LYS A 179 2.31 -29.26 -5.15
CA LYS A 179 2.01 -28.65 -6.46
C LYS A 179 1.39 -27.26 -6.32
N TYR A 180 0.41 -27.08 -5.42
CA TYR A 180 -0.25 -25.79 -5.22
C TYR A 180 0.70 -24.74 -4.62
N VAL A 181 1.65 -25.15 -3.79
CA VAL A 181 2.76 -24.29 -3.33
C VAL A 181 3.61 -23.81 -4.51
N ARG A 182 3.96 -24.68 -5.46
CA ARG A 182 4.68 -24.27 -6.68
C ARG A 182 3.89 -23.24 -7.48
N GLU A 183 2.63 -23.52 -7.77
CA GLU A 183 1.76 -22.62 -8.54
C GLU A 183 1.62 -21.25 -7.85
N GLY A 184 1.45 -21.24 -6.53
CA GLY A 184 1.44 -20.01 -5.73
C GLY A 184 2.75 -19.24 -5.76
N GLY A 185 3.89 -19.95 -5.71
CA GLY A 185 5.23 -19.37 -5.80
C GLY A 185 5.50 -18.72 -7.15
N GLU A 186 5.09 -19.36 -8.24
CA GLU A 186 5.20 -18.78 -9.60
C GLU A 186 4.47 -17.44 -9.68
N ILE A 187 3.25 -17.36 -9.15
CA ILE A 187 2.47 -16.12 -9.11
C ILE A 187 3.13 -15.09 -8.19
N PHE A 188 3.61 -15.49 -7.02
CA PHE A 188 4.29 -14.60 -6.07
C PHE A 188 5.52 -13.94 -6.70
N PHE A 189 6.37 -14.72 -7.37
CA PHE A 189 7.58 -14.18 -7.99
C PHE A 189 7.30 -13.33 -9.24
N GLN A 190 6.20 -13.56 -9.94
CA GLN A 190 5.78 -12.70 -11.06
C GLN A 190 5.22 -11.35 -10.59
N ASN A 191 4.65 -11.27 -9.38
CA ASN A 191 3.78 -10.17 -8.99
C ASN A 191 4.15 -9.50 -7.64
N CYS A 192 4.35 -10.30 -6.60
CA CYS A 192 4.41 -9.84 -5.21
C CYS A 192 5.85 -9.58 -4.74
N HIS A 193 6.80 -10.36 -5.25
CA HIS A 193 8.22 -10.34 -4.86
C HIS A 193 8.86 -8.94 -4.96
N PHE A 194 8.48 -8.14 -5.96
CA PHE A 194 9.07 -6.82 -6.16
C PHE A 194 8.87 -5.86 -4.96
N CYS A 195 7.82 -6.06 -4.16
CA CYS A 195 7.58 -5.29 -2.95
C CYS A 195 7.91 -6.11 -1.69
N HIS A 196 7.49 -7.38 -1.63
CA HIS A 196 7.62 -8.21 -0.43
C HIS A 196 9.00 -8.86 -0.25
N GLY A 197 9.84 -8.85 -1.29
CA GLY A 197 11.16 -9.50 -1.27
C GLY A 197 11.09 -11.00 -1.53
N ASP A 198 12.22 -11.56 -1.94
CA ASP A 198 12.46 -12.97 -2.32
C ASP A 198 12.42 -13.88 -1.11
N ASN A 199 12.73 -13.29 0.05
CA ASN A 199 12.67 -13.92 1.34
C ASN A 199 11.39 -13.55 2.11
N LEU A 200 10.44 -12.85 1.47
CA LEU A 200 9.22 -12.35 2.11
C LEU A 200 9.50 -11.45 3.33
N ASN A 201 10.63 -10.75 3.31
CA ASN A 201 11.11 -9.93 4.42
C ASN A 201 10.66 -8.45 4.35
N GLY A 202 9.77 -8.12 3.42
CA GLY A 202 9.28 -6.76 3.20
C GLY A 202 10.31 -5.81 2.57
N ARG A 203 11.42 -6.34 2.04
CA ARG A 203 12.54 -5.55 1.48
C ARG A 203 12.74 -5.82 -0.02
N GLY A 204 11.66 -5.95 -0.78
CA GLY A 204 11.71 -6.06 -2.23
C GLY A 204 12.27 -4.79 -2.89
N LEU A 205 12.60 -4.89 -4.17
CA LEU A 205 13.17 -3.81 -4.99
C LEU A 205 12.44 -2.47 -4.83
N TRP A 206 11.11 -2.48 -4.75
CA TRP A 206 10.26 -1.28 -4.65
C TRP A 206 9.79 -0.97 -3.22
N ALA A 207 10.16 -1.77 -2.22
CA ALA A 207 9.66 -1.62 -0.85
C ALA A 207 9.87 -0.21 -0.28
N TYR A 208 11.07 0.35 -0.46
CA TYR A 208 11.49 1.62 0.12
C TYR A 208 10.87 2.87 -0.55
N ALA A 209 10.10 2.69 -1.63
CA ALA A 209 9.32 3.77 -2.22
C ALA A 209 8.04 4.08 -1.42
N PHE A 210 7.69 3.23 -0.45
CA PHE A 210 6.43 3.30 0.28
C PHE A 210 6.66 3.48 1.79
N ASN A 211 5.75 4.20 2.45
CA ASN A 211 5.71 4.35 3.89
C ASN A 211 4.27 4.16 4.38
N PRO A 212 3.95 3.09 5.13
CA PRO A 212 4.87 2.06 5.61
C PRO A 212 5.38 1.14 4.48
N ILE A 213 6.57 0.56 4.67
CA ILE A 213 7.08 -0.52 3.82
C ILE A 213 6.21 -1.79 3.99
N PRO A 214 6.24 -2.75 3.04
CA PRO A 214 5.56 -4.03 3.20
C PRO A 214 5.98 -4.77 4.48
N ALA A 215 5.06 -5.53 5.06
CA ALA A 215 5.30 -6.28 6.30
C ALA A 215 6.39 -7.35 6.10
N ASN A 216 7.18 -7.58 7.15
CA ASN A 216 8.23 -8.59 7.18
C ASN A 216 7.65 -9.94 7.63
N PHE A 217 7.28 -10.81 6.69
CA PHE A 217 6.66 -12.09 7.01
C PHE A 217 7.60 -13.13 7.63
N THR A 218 8.91 -12.87 7.66
CA THR A 218 9.87 -13.74 8.36
C THR A 218 9.90 -13.48 9.87
N ASP A 219 9.17 -12.49 10.36
CA ASP A 219 9.05 -12.20 11.79
C ASP A 219 7.81 -12.93 12.36
N ALA A 220 8.01 -13.69 13.43
CA ALA A 220 6.94 -14.46 14.10
C ALA A 220 5.80 -13.58 14.62
N GLY A 221 6.02 -12.27 14.81
CA GLY A 221 5.00 -11.29 15.17
C GLY A 221 4.13 -10.79 14.00
N THR A 222 4.28 -11.36 12.80
CA THR A 222 3.56 -10.91 11.59
C THR A 222 2.61 -11.98 11.04
N ILE A 223 2.91 -12.62 9.90
CA ILE A 223 2.01 -13.55 9.22
C ILE A 223 1.63 -14.76 10.09
N ALA A 224 2.53 -15.19 10.97
CA ALA A 224 2.29 -16.28 11.92
C ALA A 224 1.19 -15.98 12.96
N GLN A 225 0.90 -14.69 13.21
CA GLN A 225 -0.18 -14.28 14.11
C GLN A 225 -1.54 -14.20 13.42
N LEU A 226 -1.55 -14.34 12.09
CA LEU A 226 -2.72 -14.13 11.25
C LEU A 226 -3.35 -15.45 10.84
N GLN A 227 -4.67 -15.41 10.69
CA GLN A 227 -5.42 -16.49 10.06
C GLN A 227 -5.24 -16.42 8.56
N GLU A 228 -5.26 -17.58 7.90
CA GLU A 228 -5.11 -17.67 6.45
C GLU A 228 -6.17 -16.82 5.72
N THR A 229 -7.38 -16.76 6.27
CA THR A 229 -8.52 -16.00 5.74
C THR A 229 -8.30 -14.48 5.81
N PHE A 230 -7.59 -13.99 6.84
CA PHE A 230 -7.20 -12.59 6.93
C PHE A 230 -6.22 -12.24 5.81
N VAL A 231 -5.22 -13.11 5.56
CA VAL A 231 -4.24 -12.91 4.50
C VAL A 231 -4.94 -12.96 3.13
N PHE A 232 -5.85 -13.92 2.91
CA PHE A 232 -6.68 -13.98 1.71
C PHE A 232 -7.47 -12.68 1.45
N TRP A 233 -8.12 -12.15 2.48
CA TRP A 233 -8.81 -10.87 2.38
C TRP A 233 -7.85 -9.73 2.04
N ARG A 234 -6.70 -9.67 2.70
CA ARG A 234 -5.73 -8.60 2.50
C ARG A 234 -5.13 -8.62 1.11
N VAL A 235 -4.81 -9.79 0.57
CA VAL A 235 -4.35 -9.94 -0.81
C VAL A 235 -5.46 -9.54 -1.78
N SER A 236 -6.69 -10.02 -1.56
CA SER A 236 -7.83 -9.72 -2.43
C SER A 236 -8.13 -8.23 -2.52
N LYS A 237 -8.16 -7.53 -1.38
CA LYS A 237 -8.55 -6.11 -1.30
C LYS A 237 -7.40 -5.12 -1.38
N GLY A 238 -6.17 -5.55 -1.12
CA GLY A 238 -5.02 -4.66 -1.03
C GLY A 238 -5.15 -3.67 0.13
N GLY A 239 -4.58 -2.46 -0.04
CA GLY A 239 -4.70 -1.36 0.91
C GLY A 239 -5.56 -0.19 0.43
N ILE A 240 -5.74 -0.04 -0.88
CA ILE A 240 -6.42 1.12 -1.47
C ILE A 240 -7.94 1.02 -1.25
N GLY A 241 -8.52 1.98 -0.54
CA GLY A 241 -9.96 2.05 -0.31
C GLY A 241 -10.48 1.22 0.86
N LEU A 242 -9.58 0.66 1.68
CA LEU A 242 -9.98 0.05 2.94
C LEU A 242 -10.40 1.11 3.97
N PRO A 243 -11.36 0.78 4.87
CA PRO A 243 -11.72 1.63 6.00
C PRO A 243 -10.49 1.98 6.87
N GLY A 244 -10.54 3.09 7.60
CA GLY A 244 -9.40 3.59 8.41
C GLY A 244 -8.92 2.57 9.46
N GLU A 245 -9.83 1.71 9.90
CA GLU A 245 -9.61 0.57 10.79
C GLU A 245 -8.74 -0.52 10.13
N GLY A 246 -8.61 -0.58 8.80
CA GLY A 246 -7.82 -1.57 8.05
C GLY A 246 -6.31 -1.32 8.05
N PHE A 247 -5.75 -0.99 9.22
CA PHE A 247 -4.33 -0.67 9.40
C PHE A 247 -3.39 -1.76 8.81
N PRO A 248 -2.34 -1.37 8.03
CA PRO A 248 -2.05 -0.01 7.59
C PRO A 248 -2.98 0.40 6.42
N TRP A 249 -3.85 1.39 6.67
CA TRP A 249 -4.75 2.02 5.69
C TRP A 249 -3.98 2.76 4.59
N ALA A 250 -2.71 3.11 4.86
CA ALA A 250 -1.77 3.72 3.91
C ALA A 250 -1.00 2.70 3.06
N SER A 251 -1.36 1.42 3.11
CA SER A 251 -0.73 0.40 2.26
C SER A 251 -1.04 0.67 0.79
N VAL A 252 0.01 0.61 -0.02
CA VAL A 252 -0.07 0.75 -1.49
C VAL A 252 -0.35 -0.58 -2.19
N MET A 253 -0.56 -1.66 -1.43
CA MET A 253 -0.82 -2.98 -2.01
C MET A 253 -2.05 -2.89 -2.91
N PRO A 254 -1.95 -3.27 -4.20
CA PRO A 254 -3.07 -3.18 -5.11
C PRO A 254 -4.15 -4.22 -4.73
N PRO A 255 -5.43 -3.98 -5.08
CA PRO A 255 -6.49 -4.96 -4.93
C PRO A 255 -6.28 -6.11 -5.93
N TRP A 256 -5.62 -7.19 -5.51
CA TRP A 256 -5.26 -8.28 -6.42
C TRP A 256 -6.46 -9.05 -6.96
N GLU A 257 -7.65 -8.92 -6.37
CA GLU A 257 -8.87 -9.46 -6.97
C GLU A 257 -9.16 -8.91 -8.38
N GLN A 258 -8.56 -7.78 -8.77
CA GLN A 258 -8.70 -7.24 -10.11
C GLN A 258 -7.77 -7.92 -11.14
N HIS A 259 -6.80 -8.69 -10.68
CA HIS A 259 -5.72 -9.24 -11.50
C HIS A 259 -5.57 -10.77 -11.37
N LEU A 260 -5.97 -11.33 -10.22
CA LEU A 260 -5.88 -12.75 -9.89
C LEU A 260 -7.27 -13.31 -9.62
N THR A 261 -7.45 -14.58 -9.97
CA THR A 261 -8.61 -15.38 -9.59
C THR A 261 -8.58 -15.71 -8.10
N VAL A 262 -9.72 -16.13 -7.55
CA VAL A 262 -9.83 -16.60 -6.15
C VAL A 262 -8.83 -17.73 -5.88
N ASP A 263 -8.69 -18.64 -6.83
CA ASP A 263 -7.87 -19.83 -6.71
C ASP A 263 -6.38 -19.49 -6.66
N GLU A 264 -5.95 -18.55 -7.50
CA GLU A 264 -4.59 -18.03 -7.51
C GLU A 264 -4.24 -17.32 -6.19
N ILE A 265 -5.16 -16.53 -5.65
CA ILE A 265 -4.95 -15.83 -4.38
C ILE A 265 -4.74 -16.85 -3.25
N TRP A 266 -5.57 -17.89 -3.15
CA TRP A 266 -5.38 -18.94 -2.16
C TRP A 266 -4.04 -19.65 -2.28
N LYS A 267 -3.59 -19.95 -3.49
CA LYS A 267 -2.28 -20.59 -3.73
C LYS A 267 -1.11 -19.68 -3.35
N VAL A 268 -1.19 -18.38 -3.66
CA VAL A 268 -0.18 -17.40 -3.20
C VAL A 268 -0.07 -17.41 -1.68
N VAL A 269 -1.20 -17.37 -0.97
CA VAL A 269 -1.20 -17.43 0.50
C VAL A 269 -0.56 -18.72 1.02
N MET A 270 -0.83 -19.88 0.39
CA MET A 270 -0.14 -21.13 0.76
C MET A 270 1.37 -21.04 0.59
N PHE A 271 1.83 -20.48 -0.53
CA PHE A 271 3.25 -20.28 -0.78
C PHE A 271 3.88 -19.36 0.27
N GLU A 272 3.20 -18.29 0.67
CA GLU A 272 3.71 -17.37 1.70
C GLU A 272 4.01 -18.11 3.00
N TYR A 273 3.04 -18.87 3.52
CA TYR A 273 3.22 -19.67 4.75
C TYR A 273 4.29 -20.76 4.59
N TRP A 274 4.26 -21.50 3.49
CA TRP A 274 5.26 -22.54 3.21
C TRP A 274 6.68 -21.95 3.15
N HIS A 275 6.85 -20.83 2.45
CA HIS A 275 8.15 -20.19 2.27
C HIS A 275 8.66 -19.53 3.56
N THR A 276 7.77 -18.98 4.39
CA THR A 276 8.12 -18.42 5.71
C THR A 276 8.34 -19.51 6.78
N GLY A 277 8.03 -20.77 6.50
CA GLY A 277 8.12 -21.84 7.49
C GLY A 277 7.14 -21.70 8.64
N TYR A 278 6.10 -20.88 8.48
CA TYR A 278 5.05 -20.63 9.48
C TYR A 278 3.78 -21.34 9.05
N TYR A 279 2.93 -21.67 10.01
CA TYR A 279 1.58 -22.17 9.78
C TYR A 279 0.56 -21.07 10.10
N PRO A 280 -0.61 -21.05 9.43
CA PRO A 280 -1.67 -20.12 9.78
C PRO A 280 -2.18 -20.38 11.19
N ARG A 281 -2.52 -19.30 11.88
CA ARG A 281 -3.15 -19.39 13.20
C ARG A 281 -4.53 -20.05 13.09
N THR A 282 -4.82 -21.02 13.95
CA THR A 282 -6.13 -21.66 14.11
C THR A 282 -6.89 -21.05 15.30
N TRP A 283 -8.19 -21.37 15.42
CA TRP A 283 -9.04 -20.93 16.53
C TRP A 283 -8.95 -21.83 17.77
N ASP A 284 -8.13 -22.88 17.71
CA ASP A 284 -8.06 -23.98 18.66
C ASP A 284 -6.96 -23.78 19.71
#